data_AF-A0A150UAQ0-F1
#
_entry.id   AF-A0A150UAQ0-F1
#
_cell.length_a   1.000
_cell.length_b   1.000
_cell.length_c   1.000
_cell.angle_alpha   90.00
_cell.angle_beta   90.00
_cell.angle_gamma   90.00
#
_symmetry.space_group_name_H-M   'P 1'
#
loop_
_entity.id
_entity.type
_entity.pdbx_description
1 polymer ?
#
loop_
_entity_poly.entity_id
_entity_poly.type
_entity_poly.pdbx_seq_one_letter_code
_entity_poly.pdbx_strand_id
1 'polypeptide(L)'
;MSVWRAIAAAALFAAAPALLAGEIPPDARRSGYSFMGPDTRAMQDDDTSNPGMLFVLEGEALWAKKTGSAEKACADCHGDARSSMKGVAARYPAFDKALGRPITLDQRINLCRANHQQAAPLPYEGRDLLALSAFVAHQSRGVAITAGDDPQAKPFVEQGRELFMQREGQLNLACTNCHDDNFDKRLAGAPITQGQPTGYPLYRLEWQTLGSLERRLRSCMSGVRAQAYDYGSPELVALELYLMSRARGLSMETPAVRP
;
A
#
# COMPACT_ATOMS: atom_id res chain seq x y z
N MET A 1 -43.24 41.62 -52.78
CA MET A 1 -42.45 40.43 -53.15
C MET A 1 -41.38 40.22 -52.09
N SER A 2 -41.45 39.06 -51.42
CA SER A 2 -40.46 38.37 -50.55
C SER A 2 -39.60 39.19 -49.57
N VAL A 3 -39.95 39.13 -48.28
CA VAL A 3 -39.06 39.47 -47.16
C VAL A 3 -38.48 38.16 -46.64
N TRP A 4 -37.22 37.85 -47.00
CA TRP A 4 -36.51 36.68 -46.47
C TRP A 4 -35.95 37.03 -45.08
N ARG A 5 -36.59 36.51 -44.04
CA ARG A 5 -36.06 36.52 -42.67
C ARG A 5 -35.10 35.35 -42.52
N ALA A 6 -33.80 35.63 -42.43
CA ALA A 6 -32.81 34.66 -41.99
C ALA A 6 -33.00 34.40 -40.48
N ILE A 7 -33.42 33.18 -40.13
CA ILE A 7 -33.44 32.72 -38.74
C ILE A 7 -32.05 32.17 -38.44
N ALA A 8 -31.23 32.93 -37.71
CA ALA A 8 -30.00 32.43 -37.13
C ALA A 8 -30.36 31.63 -35.86
N ALA A 9 -30.40 30.31 -35.98
CA ALA A 9 -30.48 29.41 -34.83
C ALA A 9 -29.11 29.37 -34.15
N ALA A 10 -28.96 30.12 -33.06
CA ALA A 10 -27.79 30.03 -32.19
C ALA A 10 -27.88 28.70 -31.41
N ALA A 11 -27.19 27.67 -31.90
CA ALA A 11 -26.96 26.44 -31.14
C ALA A 11 -25.97 26.75 -30.01
N LEU A 12 -26.47 27.06 -28.81
CA LEU A 12 -25.68 27.04 -27.59
C LEU A 12 -25.33 25.58 -27.28
N PHE A 13 -24.17 25.14 -27.73
CA PHE A 13 -23.50 23.97 -27.16
C PHE A 13 -23.04 24.35 -25.75
N ALA A 14 -23.87 24.03 -24.74
CA ALA A 14 -23.41 23.96 -23.37
C ALA A 14 -22.42 22.80 -23.30
N ALA A 15 -21.12 23.11 -23.39
CA ALA A 15 -20.07 22.18 -23.02
C ALA A 15 -20.21 21.95 -21.51
N ALA A 16 -20.94 20.89 -21.13
CA ALA A 16 -20.84 20.36 -19.78
C ALA A 16 -19.36 20.04 -19.54
N PRO A 17 -18.71 20.60 -18.51
CA PRO A 17 -17.36 20.20 -18.20
C PRO A 17 -17.41 18.70 -17.97
N ALA A 18 -16.57 17.95 -18.70
CA ALA A 18 -16.31 16.57 -18.35
C ALA A 18 -15.94 16.58 -16.86
N LEU A 19 -16.75 15.93 -16.03
CA LEU A 19 -16.39 15.63 -14.65
C LEU A 19 -15.12 14.79 -14.75
N LEU A 20 -13.96 15.44 -14.67
CA LEU A 20 -12.73 14.77 -14.33
C LEU A 20 -13.01 14.15 -12.96
N ALA A 21 -13.17 12.83 -12.93
CA ALA A 21 -13.30 12.09 -11.69
C ALA A 21 -12.09 12.46 -10.82
N GLY A 22 -12.34 13.27 -9.80
CA GLY A 22 -11.31 13.74 -8.88
C GLY A 22 -10.92 12.61 -7.94
N GLU A 23 -9.70 12.68 -7.41
CA GLU A 23 -9.26 11.81 -6.32
C GLU A 23 -10.25 11.86 -5.15
N ILE A 24 -10.37 10.75 -4.41
CA ILE A 24 -11.26 10.66 -3.26
C ILE A 24 -10.86 11.72 -2.21
N PRO A 25 -11.79 12.64 -1.85
CA PRO A 25 -11.56 13.66 -0.84
C PRO A 25 -11.10 13.06 0.50
N PRO A 26 -10.18 13.70 1.24
CA PRO A 26 -9.63 13.15 2.48
C PRO A 26 -10.67 12.67 3.51
N ASP A 27 -11.77 13.40 3.66
CA ASP A 27 -12.88 13.10 4.57
C ASP A 27 -13.74 11.91 4.10
N ALA A 28 -13.73 11.58 2.81
CA ALA A 28 -14.41 10.43 2.22
C ALA A 28 -13.53 9.16 2.19
N ARG A 29 -12.27 9.24 2.63
CA ARG A 29 -11.34 8.10 2.61
C ARG A 29 -11.71 7.08 3.68
N ARG A 30 -11.79 5.81 3.28
CA ARG A 30 -12.16 4.68 4.12
C ARG A 30 -11.16 3.55 3.96
N SER A 31 -10.79 2.95 5.09
CA SER A 31 -10.04 1.70 5.11
C SER A 31 -10.80 0.59 4.36
N GLY A 32 -10.06 -0.35 3.78
CA GLY A 32 -10.64 -1.60 3.29
C GLY A 32 -11.48 -2.35 4.33
N TYR A 33 -11.22 -2.11 5.63
CA TYR A 33 -11.99 -2.66 6.75
C TYR A 33 -13.50 -2.37 6.65
N SER A 34 -13.89 -1.17 6.21
CA SER A 34 -15.31 -0.78 6.14
C SER A 34 -16.11 -1.55 5.08
N PHE A 35 -15.43 -2.22 4.15
CA PHE A 35 -16.05 -2.96 3.04
C PHE A 35 -16.23 -4.45 3.34
N MET A 36 -15.74 -4.94 4.49
CA MET A 36 -15.74 -6.37 4.82
C MET A 36 -17.07 -6.84 5.42
N GLY A 37 -17.28 -8.16 5.46
CA GLY A 37 -18.36 -8.76 6.25
C GLY A 37 -18.07 -8.70 7.76
N PRO A 38 -19.10 -8.90 8.61
CA PRO A 38 -18.93 -8.87 10.07
C PRO A 38 -17.92 -9.90 10.57
N ASP A 39 -17.90 -11.12 10.03
CA ASP A 39 -17.00 -12.19 10.49
C ASP A 39 -15.53 -11.87 10.23
N THR A 40 -15.21 -11.29 9.06
CA THR A 40 -13.84 -10.87 8.75
C THR A 40 -13.40 -9.68 9.60
N ARG A 41 -14.32 -8.76 9.94
CA ARG A 41 -14.03 -7.67 10.89
C ARG A 41 -13.72 -8.22 12.27
N ALA A 42 -14.58 -9.10 12.79
CA ALA A 42 -14.38 -9.74 14.09
C ALA A 42 -13.05 -10.48 14.16
N MET A 43 -12.64 -11.16 13.08
CA MET A 43 -11.33 -11.82 12.99
C MET A 43 -10.16 -10.83 13.03
N GLN A 44 -10.27 -9.65 12.40
CA GLN A 44 -9.23 -8.63 12.48
C GLN A 44 -9.14 -7.99 13.88
N ASP A 45 -10.28 -7.77 14.51
CA ASP A 45 -10.39 -7.00 15.75
C ASP A 45 -9.94 -7.78 17.00
N ASP A 46 -9.78 -9.11 16.87
CA ASP A 46 -9.27 -9.99 17.91
C ASP A 46 -7.94 -10.62 17.50
N ASP A 47 -6.85 -10.23 18.17
CA ASP A 47 -5.50 -10.74 17.90
C ASP A 47 -5.37 -12.26 18.08
N THR A 48 -6.24 -12.89 18.90
CA THR A 48 -6.24 -14.35 19.06
C THR A 48 -6.89 -15.07 17.88
N SER A 49 -7.81 -14.39 17.19
CA SER A 49 -8.48 -14.89 15.99
C SER A 49 -7.77 -14.47 14.70
N ASN A 50 -6.95 -13.41 14.74
CA ASN A 50 -6.24 -12.88 13.58
C ASN A 50 -5.04 -13.78 13.20
N PRO A 51 -5.10 -14.53 12.09
CA PRO A 51 -4.01 -15.45 11.69
C PRO A 51 -2.71 -14.72 11.30
N GLY A 52 -2.78 -13.41 11.01
CA GLY A 52 -1.60 -12.57 10.79
C GLY A 52 -0.73 -12.40 12.03
N MET A 53 -1.29 -12.57 13.24
CA MET A 53 -0.54 -12.43 14.49
C MET A 53 0.53 -13.51 14.68
N LEU A 54 0.40 -14.66 14.02
CA LEU A 54 1.47 -15.66 13.99
C LEU A 54 2.77 -15.09 13.37
N PHE A 55 2.65 -14.28 12.32
CA PHE A 55 3.80 -13.63 11.68
C PHE A 55 4.40 -12.54 12.58
N VAL A 56 3.58 -11.86 13.39
CA VAL A 56 4.06 -10.87 14.37
C VAL A 56 4.91 -11.56 15.44
N LEU A 57 4.44 -12.70 15.97
CA LEU A 57 5.19 -13.49 16.97
C LEU A 57 6.50 -14.06 16.39
N GLU A 58 6.46 -14.55 15.14
CA GLU A 58 7.68 -15.01 14.46
C GLU A 58 8.65 -13.86 14.19
N GLY A 59 8.14 -12.68 13.82
CA GLY A 59 8.95 -11.48 13.63
C GLY A 59 9.59 -11.00 14.92
N GLU A 60 8.90 -11.11 16.06
CA GLU A 60 9.47 -10.83 17.39
C GLU A 60 10.63 -11.78 17.72
N ALA A 61 10.48 -13.08 17.41
CA ALA A 61 11.56 -14.05 17.58
C ALA A 61 12.76 -13.76 16.66
N LEU A 62 12.50 -13.39 15.40
CA LEU A 62 13.55 -13.00 14.45
C LEU A 62 14.26 -11.70 14.85
N TRP A 63 13.53 -10.74 15.43
CA TRP A 63 14.09 -9.48 15.91
C TRP A 63 15.17 -9.68 16.98
N ALA A 64 15.00 -10.67 17.85
CA ALA A 64 15.94 -11.03 18.91
C ALA A 64 17.05 -12.01 18.44
N LYS A 65 16.93 -12.57 17.23
CA LYS A 65 17.85 -13.59 16.73
C LYS A 65 19.12 -13.00 16.13
N LYS A 66 20.27 -13.40 16.67
CA LYS A 66 21.59 -13.11 16.09
C LYS A 66 21.72 -13.77 14.72
N THR A 67 22.21 -12.99 13.75
CA THR A 67 22.19 -13.38 12.35
C THR A 67 23.42 -12.88 11.60
N GLY A 68 23.87 -13.67 10.62
CA GLY A 68 24.99 -13.35 9.73
C GLY A 68 26.35 -13.39 10.44
N SER A 69 27.42 -13.15 9.69
CA SER A 69 28.79 -13.22 10.23
C SER A 69 29.09 -12.17 11.30
N ALA A 70 28.28 -11.11 11.38
CA ALA A 70 28.39 -10.10 12.43
C ALA A 70 27.82 -10.58 13.78
N GLU A 71 27.03 -11.67 13.79
CA GLU A 71 26.38 -12.23 14.99
C GLU A 71 25.57 -11.18 15.77
N LYS A 72 24.83 -10.34 15.03
CA LYS A 72 23.99 -9.26 15.57
C LYS A 72 22.50 -9.54 15.36
N ALA A 73 21.71 -9.27 16.39
CA ALA A 73 20.26 -9.21 16.30
C ALA A 73 19.78 -7.78 15.96
N CYS A 74 18.55 -7.63 15.47
CA CYS A 74 17.94 -6.30 15.28
C CYS A 74 17.87 -5.56 16.63
N ALA A 75 17.52 -6.29 17.68
CA ALA A 75 17.45 -5.80 19.06
C ALA A 75 18.78 -5.23 19.59
N ASP A 76 19.94 -5.70 19.11
CA ASP A 76 21.24 -5.21 19.58
C ASP A 76 21.48 -3.73 19.20
N CYS A 77 20.88 -3.27 18.09
CA CYS A 77 21.00 -1.89 17.61
C CYS A 77 19.76 -1.05 17.90
N HIS A 78 18.58 -1.66 17.82
CA HIS A 78 17.30 -0.96 17.91
C HIS A 78 16.57 -1.16 19.24
N GLY A 79 17.08 -2.01 20.15
CA GLY A 79 16.46 -2.28 21.44
C GLY A 79 15.08 -2.93 21.33
N ASP A 80 14.20 -2.61 22.28
CA ASP A 80 12.81 -3.08 22.30
C ASP A 80 11.97 -2.37 21.22
N ALA A 81 11.56 -3.13 20.20
CA ALA A 81 10.75 -2.64 19.10
C ALA A 81 9.42 -2.01 19.54
N ARG A 82 8.82 -2.45 20.66
CA ARG A 82 7.54 -1.89 21.16
C ARG A 82 7.67 -0.39 21.46
N SER A 83 8.87 0.03 21.85
CA SER A 83 9.21 1.43 22.09
C SER A 83 9.86 2.08 20.87
N SER A 84 10.89 1.45 20.29
CA SER A 84 11.76 2.08 19.29
C SER A 84 11.16 2.12 17.89
N MET A 85 10.29 1.16 17.54
CA MET A 85 9.66 1.07 16.22
C MET A 85 8.26 1.70 16.17
N LYS A 86 7.78 2.28 17.27
CA LYS A 86 6.47 2.95 17.32
C LYS A 86 6.39 4.07 16.28
N GLY A 87 5.41 4.00 15.39
CA GLY A 87 5.19 4.97 14.32
C GLY A 87 6.23 4.94 13.19
N VAL A 88 7.17 3.99 13.19
CA VAL A 88 8.15 3.86 12.10
C VAL A 88 7.45 3.49 10.80
N ALA A 89 6.64 2.43 10.79
CA ALA A 89 5.99 1.95 9.57
C ALA A 89 4.98 2.95 8.98
N ALA A 90 4.36 3.79 9.81
CA ALA A 90 3.43 4.82 9.36
C ALA A 90 4.07 5.92 8.46
N ARG A 91 5.42 5.98 8.44
CA ARG A 91 6.21 6.91 7.62
C ARG A 91 6.82 6.27 6.37
N TYR A 92 6.61 4.97 6.17
CA TYR A 92 7.19 4.23 5.04
C TYR A 92 6.18 4.09 3.89
N PRO A 93 6.64 4.03 2.62
CA PRO A 93 8.02 4.22 2.14
C PRO A 93 8.63 5.58 2.47
N ALA A 94 9.95 5.60 2.67
CA ALA A 94 10.69 6.79 3.10
C ALA A 94 11.94 7.02 2.24
N PHE A 95 12.33 8.29 2.05
CA PHE A 95 13.51 8.66 1.25
C PHE A 95 14.80 8.17 1.91
N ASP A 96 15.59 7.37 1.19
CA ASP A 96 16.92 6.97 1.60
C ASP A 96 17.97 7.88 0.96
N LYS A 97 18.74 8.59 1.79
CA LYS A 97 19.73 9.56 1.31
C LYS A 97 20.91 8.91 0.60
N ALA A 98 21.31 7.70 0.98
CA ALA A 98 22.45 7.03 0.36
C ALA A 98 22.08 6.52 -1.04
N LEU A 99 20.84 6.07 -1.22
CA LEU A 99 20.33 5.59 -2.50
C LEU A 99 19.69 6.69 -3.36
N GLY A 100 19.42 7.87 -2.80
CA GLY A 100 18.80 9.00 -3.51
C GLY A 100 17.37 8.73 -3.96
N ARG A 101 16.66 7.79 -3.33
CA ARG A 101 15.31 7.36 -3.70
C ARG A 101 14.51 6.85 -2.49
N PRO A 102 13.17 6.83 -2.54
CA PRO A 102 12.38 6.15 -1.52
C PRO A 102 12.67 4.64 -1.52
N ILE A 103 12.50 4.06 -0.34
CA ILE A 103 12.55 2.61 -0.13
C ILE A 103 11.38 2.15 0.74
N THR A 104 10.93 0.92 0.53
CA THR A 104 9.91 0.28 1.37
C THR A 104 10.47 -0.15 2.72
N LEU A 105 9.58 -0.55 3.64
CA LEU A 105 9.98 -1.13 4.92
C LEU A 105 10.80 -2.42 4.73
N ASP A 106 10.38 -3.27 3.80
CA ASP A 106 11.06 -4.51 3.43
C ASP A 106 12.49 -4.24 2.92
N GLN A 107 12.64 -3.22 2.07
CA GLN A 107 13.95 -2.77 1.60
C GLN A 107 14.82 -2.22 2.74
N ARG A 108 14.25 -1.46 3.68
CA ARG A 108 15.00 -1.00 4.86
C ARG A 108 15.49 -2.19 5.70
N ILE A 109 14.64 -3.17 5.95
CA ILE A 109 15.02 -4.39 6.70
C ILE A 109 16.18 -5.10 5.99
N ASN A 110 16.08 -5.31 4.69
CA ASN A 110 17.13 -5.96 3.91
C ASN A 110 18.44 -5.14 3.83
N LEU A 111 18.37 -3.81 3.77
CA LEU A 111 19.55 -2.94 3.85
C LEU A 111 20.23 -3.07 5.22
N CYS A 112 19.47 -3.05 6.32
CA CYS A 112 20.03 -3.24 7.65
C CYS A 112 20.69 -4.62 7.80
N ARG A 113 20.04 -5.65 7.27
CA ARG A 113 20.55 -7.02 7.28
C ARG A 113 21.86 -7.17 6.48
N ALA A 114 21.93 -6.61 5.28
CA ALA A 114 23.15 -6.66 4.47
C ALA A 114 24.28 -5.85 5.12
N ASN A 115 24.00 -4.63 5.57
CA ASN A 115 25.03 -3.68 6.00
C ASN A 115 25.50 -3.89 7.44
N HIS A 116 24.64 -4.39 8.33
CA HIS A 116 24.94 -4.45 9.77
C HIS A 116 24.94 -5.89 10.33
N GLN A 117 24.16 -6.80 9.75
CA GLN A 117 24.21 -8.22 10.12
C GLN A 117 25.16 -9.01 9.21
N GLN A 118 25.57 -8.45 8.06
CA GLN A 118 26.37 -9.16 7.05
C GLN A 118 25.71 -10.47 6.61
N ALA A 119 24.41 -10.42 6.34
CA ALA A 119 23.63 -11.57 5.93
C ALA A 119 22.92 -11.31 4.59
N ALA A 120 22.77 -12.36 3.78
CA ALA A 120 22.16 -12.29 2.44
C ALA A 120 20.71 -11.78 2.52
N PRO A 121 20.22 -10.88 1.66
CA PRO A 121 18.84 -10.37 1.75
C PRO A 121 17.78 -11.47 1.89
N LEU A 122 16.76 -11.24 2.71
CA LEU A 122 15.59 -12.12 2.77
C LEU A 122 14.79 -11.94 1.47
N PRO A 123 14.28 -13.02 0.87
CA PRO A 123 13.51 -12.93 -0.37
C PRO A 123 12.19 -12.19 -0.15
N TYR A 124 11.77 -11.39 -1.13
CA TYR A 124 10.43 -10.81 -1.18
C TYR A 124 9.36 -11.90 -1.12
N GLU A 125 8.26 -11.62 -0.43
CA GLU A 125 7.22 -12.60 -0.07
C GLU A 125 7.72 -13.83 0.73
N GLY A 126 8.99 -13.83 1.13
CA GLY A 126 9.55 -14.83 2.04
C GLY A 126 8.96 -14.68 3.44
N ARG A 127 8.70 -15.81 4.10
CA ARG A 127 8.10 -15.84 5.44
C ARG A 127 8.82 -14.94 6.44
N ASP A 128 10.15 -15.01 6.49
CA ASP A 128 10.96 -14.25 7.45
C ASP A 128 10.91 -12.74 7.21
N LEU A 129 10.89 -12.30 5.95
CA LEU A 129 10.77 -10.87 5.63
C LEU A 129 9.39 -10.35 6.00
N LEU A 130 8.35 -11.09 5.59
CA LEU A 130 6.96 -10.76 5.94
C LEU A 130 6.74 -10.75 7.46
N ALA A 131 7.36 -11.68 8.20
CA ALA A 131 7.28 -11.74 9.66
C ALA A 131 7.96 -10.53 10.32
N LEU A 132 9.19 -10.19 9.92
CA LEU A 132 9.87 -8.99 10.42
C LEU A 132 9.10 -7.71 10.09
N SER A 133 8.60 -7.58 8.86
CA SER A 133 7.80 -6.42 8.45
C SER A 133 6.48 -6.34 9.21
N ALA A 134 5.79 -7.46 9.43
CA ALA A 134 4.58 -7.51 10.25
C ALA A 134 4.86 -7.08 11.68
N PHE A 135 5.91 -7.59 12.30
CA PHE A 135 6.30 -7.23 13.66
C PHE A 135 6.62 -5.74 13.79
N VAL A 136 7.46 -5.19 12.90
CA VAL A 136 7.80 -3.75 12.92
C VAL A 136 6.58 -2.88 12.64
N ALA A 137 5.74 -3.25 11.67
CA ALA A 137 4.55 -2.48 11.33
C ALA A 137 3.45 -2.56 12.40
N HIS A 138 3.32 -3.69 13.11
CA HIS A 138 2.40 -3.84 14.23
C HIS A 138 2.67 -2.82 15.34
N GLN A 139 3.93 -2.40 15.55
CA GLN A 139 4.27 -1.37 16.55
C GLN A 139 3.71 0.01 16.18
N SER A 140 3.25 0.18 14.93
CA SER A 140 2.60 1.39 14.45
C SER A 140 1.08 1.27 14.37
N ARG A 141 0.47 0.14 14.78
CA ARG A 141 -0.99 -0.05 14.74
C ARG A 141 -1.69 1.09 15.52
N GLY A 142 -2.71 1.69 14.91
CA GLY A 142 -3.45 2.84 15.43
C GLY A 142 -2.76 4.20 15.24
N VAL A 143 -1.51 4.24 14.76
CA VAL A 143 -0.82 5.50 14.43
C VAL A 143 -1.26 5.98 13.06
N ALA A 144 -1.45 7.29 12.90
CA ALA A 144 -1.82 7.92 11.63
C ALA A 144 -0.69 7.83 10.59
N ILE A 145 -1.05 7.48 9.36
CA ILE A 145 -0.12 7.41 8.21
C ILE A 145 0.32 8.82 7.82
N THR A 146 1.63 8.97 7.58
CA THR A 146 2.31 10.25 7.25
C THR A 146 3.35 10.09 6.13
N ALA A 147 3.40 8.93 5.44
CA ALA A 147 4.30 8.73 4.31
C ALA A 147 4.04 9.74 3.18
N GLY A 148 5.11 10.19 2.52
CA GLY A 148 5.04 11.21 1.47
C GLY A 148 5.09 12.67 1.96
N ASP A 149 5.19 12.92 3.26
CA ASP A 149 5.37 14.28 3.81
C ASP A 149 6.76 14.87 3.54
N ASP A 150 7.76 14.02 3.30
CA ASP A 150 9.13 14.44 2.97
C ASP A 150 9.16 15.19 1.63
N PRO A 151 9.65 16.45 1.58
CA PRO A 151 9.82 17.19 0.33
C PRO A 151 10.66 16.45 -0.73
N GLN A 152 11.65 15.64 -0.31
CA GLN A 152 12.49 14.85 -1.20
C GLN A 152 11.72 13.69 -1.86
N ALA A 153 10.62 13.24 -1.24
CA ALA A 153 9.78 12.18 -1.76
C ALA A 153 8.73 12.68 -2.78
N LYS A 154 8.49 14.00 -2.87
CA LYS A 154 7.45 14.58 -3.74
C LYS A 154 7.50 14.12 -5.21
N PRO A 155 8.68 14.10 -5.88
CA PRO A 155 8.73 13.63 -7.27
C PRO A 155 8.30 12.17 -7.42
N PHE A 156 8.58 11.34 -6.42
CA PHE A 156 8.22 9.92 -6.43
C PHE A 156 6.76 9.68 -6.05
N VAL A 157 6.18 10.54 -5.19
CA VAL A 157 4.73 10.55 -4.95
C VAL A 157 3.99 10.86 -6.25
N GLU A 158 4.47 11.85 -7.02
CA GLU A 158 3.87 12.20 -8.32
C GLU A 158 4.03 11.07 -9.34
N GLN A 159 5.21 10.44 -9.42
CA GLN A 159 5.40 9.26 -10.26
C GLN A 159 4.42 8.13 -9.89
N GLY A 160 4.24 7.84 -8.60
CA GLY A 160 3.27 6.84 -8.15
C GLY A 160 1.82 7.20 -8.48
N ARG A 161 1.49 8.50 -8.43
CA ARG A 161 0.18 9.04 -8.84
C ARG A 161 -0.05 8.83 -10.33
N GLU A 162 0.93 9.14 -11.17
CA GLU A 162 0.87 8.91 -12.62
C GLU A 162 0.65 7.43 -12.94
N LEU A 163 1.42 6.53 -12.31
CA LEU A 163 1.25 5.09 -12.46
C LEU A 163 -0.15 4.61 -12.04
N PHE A 164 -0.69 5.14 -10.94
CA PHE A 164 -2.04 4.80 -10.46
C PHE A 164 -3.15 5.22 -11.45
N MET A 165 -2.91 6.29 -12.22
CA MET A 165 -3.83 6.81 -13.24
C MET A 165 -3.59 6.21 -14.62
N GLN A 166 -2.45 5.54 -14.84
CA GLN A 166 -2.08 4.97 -16.12
C GLN A 166 -2.92 3.73 -16.40
N ARG A 167 -3.51 3.67 -17.61
CA ARG A 167 -4.16 2.47 -18.10
C ARG A 167 -3.12 1.47 -18.57
N GLU A 168 -3.29 0.22 -18.18
CA GLU A 168 -2.34 -0.85 -18.48
C GLU A 168 -3.04 -2.15 -18.89
N GLY A 169 -2.23 -3.06 -19.43
CA GLY A 169 -2.63 -4.41 -19.80
C GLY A 169 -3.59 -4.52 -20.97
N GLN A 170 -3.93 -5.76 -21.33
CA GLN A 170 -4.88 -6.03 -22.42
C GLN A 170 -6.28 -5.45 -22.16
N LEU A 171 -6.65 -5.28 -20.89
CA LEU A 171 -7.95 -4.72 -20.51
C LEU A 171 -7.98 -3.19 -20.54
N ASN A 172 -6.84 -2.51 -20.70
CA ASN A 172 -6.70 -1.06 -20.78
C ASN A 172 -7.40 -0.33 -19.61
N LEU A 173 -7.14 -0.79 -18.39
CA LEU A 173 -7.71 -0.26 -17.14
C LEU A 173 -6.61 0.33 -16.25
N ALA A 174 -6.94 1.43 -15.56
CA ALA A 174 -6.11 2.04 -14.53
C ALA A 174 -6.62 1.67 -13.12
N CYS A 175 -5.82 1.90 -12.08
CA CYS A 175 -6.26 1.68 -10.69
C CYS A 175 -7.48 2.53 -10.35
N THR A 176 -7.51 3.79 -10.82
CA THR A 176 -8.64 4.73 -10.66
C THR A 176 -9.95 4.17 -11.19
N ASN A 177 -9.93 3.41 -12.29
CA ASN A 177 -11.16 2.88 -12.88
C ASN A 177 -11.88 1.89 -11.96
N CYS A 178 -11.19 1.26 -11.02
CA CYS A 178 -11.83 0.45 -9.99
C CYS A 178 -11.94 1.23 -8.68
N HIS A 179 -10.82 1.73 -8.17
CA HIS A 179 -10.70 2.18 -6.78
C HIS A 179 -11.12 3.64 -6.54
N ASP A 180 -11.42 4.41 -7.60
CA ASP A 180 -11.91 5.79 -7.52
C ASP A 180 -13.30 5.89 -8.18
N ASP A 181 -13.43 5.44 -9.42
CA ASP A 181 -14.66 5.56 -10.21
C ASP A 181 -15.76 4.58 -9.76
N ASN A 182 -15.36 3.48 -9.13
CA ASN A 182 -16.23 2.33 -8.89
C ASN A 182 -16.09 1.73 -7.48
N PHE A 183 -15.48 2.43 -6.52
CA PHE A 183 -15.52 1.99 -5.12
C PHE A 183 -17.00 1.93 -4.63
N ASP A 184 -17.29 1.06 -3.66
CA ASP A 184 -18.64 0.63 -3.23
C ASP A 184 -19.42 -0.25 -4.22
N LYS A 185 -18.98 -0.37 -5.49
CA LYS A 185 -19.53 -1.38 -6.39
C LYS A 185 -18.88 -2.75 -6.12
N ARG A 186 -19.23 -3.73 -6.95
CA ARG A 186 -18.70 -5.09 -6.85
C ARG A 186 -18.05 -5.51 -8.16
N LEU A 187 -16.95 -6.23 -8.05
CA LEU A 187 -16.36 -7.00 -9.14
C LEU A 187 -16.66 -8.47 -8.86
N ALA A 188 -17.68 -9.00 -9.55
CA ALA A 188 -18.28 -10.29 -9.23
C ALA A 188 -18.64 -10.40 -7.73
N GLY A 189 -18.09 -11.39 -7.03
CA GLY A 189 -18.33 -11.63 -5.62
C GLY A 189 -17.60 -10.67 -4.67
N ALA A 190 -16.68 -9.82 -5.13
CA ALA A 190 -15.82 -9.01 -4.26
C ALA A 190 -16.25 -7.53 -4.24
N PRO A 191 -16.31 -6.86 -3.07
CA PRO A 191 -16.49 -5.42 -3.01
C PRO A 191 -15.26 -4.70 -3.55
N ILE A 192 -15.47 -3.62 -4.29
CA ILE A 192 -14.41 -2.74 -4.76
C ILE A 192 -14.16 -1.69 -3.66
N THR A 193 -13.00 -1.77 -3.00
CA THR A 193 -12.58 -0.81 -1.98
C THR A 193 -11.90 0.40 -2.60
N GLN A 194 -11.51 1.38 -1.81
CA GLN A 194 -10.72 2.54 -2.26
C GLN A 194 -9.23 2.26 -2.47
N GLY A 195 -8.80 0.99 -2.34
CA GLY A 195 -7.40 0.59 -2.53
C GLY A 195 -6.43 1.08 -1.45
N GLN A 196 -6.92 1.45 -0.26
CA GLN A 196 -6.07 1.97 0.82
C GLN A 196 -5.12 0.88 1.38
N PRO A 197 -3.82 1.18 1.56
CA PRO A 197 -2.80 0.24 2.03
C PRO A 197 -2.69 0.10 3.56
N THR A 198 -3.66 0.58 4.34
CA THR A 198 -3.56 0.77 5.81
C THR A 198 -3.13 -0.46 6.60
N GLY A 199 -3.40 -1.67 6.08
CA GLY A 199 -3.22 -2.92 6.80
C GLY A 199 -1.99 -3.74 6.43
N TYR A 200 -1.17 -3.30 5.47
CA TYR A 200 -0.06 -4.10 4.94
C TYR A 200 1.18 -4.14 5.85
N PRO A 201 1.95 -5.26 5.86
CA PRO A 201 1.58 -6.56 5.29
C PRO A 201 0.35 -7.17 5.98
N LEU A 202 -0.55 -7.76 5.18
CA LEU A 202 -1.84 -8.24 5.68
C LEU A 202 -2.03 -9.72 5.41
N TYR A 203 -2.87 -10.36 6.22
CA TYR A 203 -3.32 -11.72 5.99
C TYR A 203 -4.52 -11.68 5.07
N ARG A 204 -4.47 -12.48 3.99
CA ARG A 204 -5.57 -12.57 3.05
C ARG A 204 -6.15 -13.97 3.04
N LEU A 205 -7.46 -14.10 3.24
CA LEU A 205 -8.14 -15.39 3.31
C LEU A 205 -7.96 -16.17 2.00
N GLU A 206 -8.01 -15.52 0.84
CA GLU A 206 -7.69 -16.18 -0.45
C GLU A 206 -6.24 -16.73 -0.51
N TRP A 207 -5.27 -16.02 0.08
CA TRP A 207 -3.86 -16.43 0.03
C TRP A 207 -3.50 -17.47 1.09
N GLN A 208 -4.28 -17.58 2.16
CA GLN A 208 -3.98 -18.39 3.34
C GLN A 208 -2.59 -18.07 3.95
N THR A 209 -2.10 -16.85 3.76
CA THR A 209 -0.81 -16.36 4.26
C THR A 209 -0.79 -14.84 4.31
N LEU A 210 0.23 -14.28 4.95
CA LEU A 210 0.57 -12.86 4.86
C LEU A 210 1.11 -12.51 3.47
N GLY A 211 0.93 -11.26 3.04
CA GLY A 211 1.56 -10.71 1.83
C GLY A 211 1.82 -9.22 1.92
N SER A 212 2.81 -8.73 1.17
CA SER A 212 3.15 -7.31 1.07
C SER A 212 2.12 -6.54 0.22
N LEU A 213 2.22 -5.20 0.23
CA LEU A 213 1.46 -4.38 -0.70
C LEU A 213 1.89 -4.64 -2.15
N GLU A 214 3.18 -4.83 -2.39
CA GLU A 214 3.71 -5.14 -3.72
C GLU A 214 3.10 -6.43 -4.30
N ARG A 215 2.87 -7.47 -3.48
CA ARG A 215 2.15 -8.68 -3.93
C ARG A 215 0.74 -8.35 -4.39
N ARG A 216 0.04 -7.46 -3.69
CA ARG A 216 -1.29 -7.00 -4.11
C ARG A 216 -1.22 -6.23 -5.42
N LEU A 217 -0.30 -5.27 -5.54
CA LEU A 217 -0.12 -4.46 -6.75
C LEU A 217 0.16 -5.34 -7.98
N ARG A 218 1.06 -6.31 -7.85
CA ARG A 218 1.36 -7.27 -8.91
C ARG A 218 0.15 -8.16 -9.25
N SER A 219 -0.67 -8.53 -8.27
CA SER A 219 -1.92 -9.26 -8.50
C SER A 219 -2.95 -8.40 -9.24
N CYS A 220 -3.02 -7.09 -8.96
CA CYS A 220 -3.85 -6.14 -9.69
C CYS A 220 -3.41 -6.01 -11.16
N MET A 221 -2.12 -5.80 -11.42
CA MET A 221 -1.54 -5.77 -12.77
C MET A 221 -1.86 -7.04 -13.55
N SER A 222 -1.67 -8.20 -12.91
CA SER A 222 -2.01 -9.50 -13.50
C SER A 222 -3.51 -9.60 -13.82
N GLY A 223 -4.38 -9.08 -12.95
CA GLY A 223 -5.83 -9.04 -13.14
C GLY A 223 -6.29 -8.24 -14.35
N VAL A 224 -5.57 -7.18 -14.71
CA VAL A 224 -5.80 -6.39 -15.93
C VAL A 224 -5.00 -6.87 -17.14
N ARG A 225 -4.30 -8.01 -17.00
CA ARG A 225 -3.42 -8.62 -18.02
C ARG A 225 -2.27 -7.69 -18.44
N ALA A 226 -1.68 -6.99 -17.47
CA ALA A 226 -0.45 -6.24 -17.61
C ALA A 226 0.76 -7.09 -17.18
N GLN A 227 1.94 -6.73 -17.66
CA GLN A 227 3.19 -7.28 -17.14
C GLN A 227 3.47 -6.67 -15.76
N ALA A 228 3.51 -7.51 -14.74
CA ALA A 228 3.83 -7.05 -13.39
C ALA A 228 5.31 -6.66 -13.27
N TYR A 229 5.59 -5.52 -12.64
CA TYR A 229 6.95 -5.10 -12.26
C TYR A 229 7.55 -6.00 -11.20
N ASP A 230 8.87 -6.15 -11.20
CA ASP A 230 9.60 -6.93 -10.18
C ASP A 230 9.45 -6.35 -8.78
N TYR A 231 9.50 -7.23 -7.77
CA TYR A 231 9.49 -6.80 -6.37
C TYR A 231 10.65 -5.86 -6.06
N GLY A 232 10.38 -4.78 -5.33
CA GLY A 232 11.33 -3.74 -4.98
C GLY A 232 11.73 -2.82 -6.13
N SER A 233 11.10 -2.94 -7.30
CA SER A 233 11.31 -2.03 -8.43
C SER A 233 10.93 -0.58 -8.05
N PRO A 234 11.59 0.44 -8.62
CA PRO A 234 11.23 1.84 -8.39
C PRO A 234 9.75 2.15 -8.64
N GLU A 235 9.13 1.48 -9.61
CA GLU A 235 7.72 1.64 -9.97
C GLU A 235 6.79 1.15 -8.86
N LEU A 236 7.03 -0.03 -8.28
CA LEU A 236 6.24 -0.52 -7.15
C LEU A 236 6.47 0.29 -5.89
N VAL A 237 7.71 0.75 -5.64
CA VAL A 237 8.02 1.61 -4.50
C VAL A 237 7.29 2.96 -4.63
N ALA A 238 7.24 3.54 -5.84
CA ALA A 238 6.53 4.78 -6.10
C ALA A 238 5.01 4.60 -5.93
N LEU A 239 4.43 3.51 -6.45
CA LEU A 239 3.02 3.16 -6.24
C LEU A 239 2.68 2.97 -4.76
N GLU A 240 3.49 2.25 -4.00
CA GLU A 240 3.33 2.07 -2.56
C GLU A 240 3.39 3.42 -1.82
N LEU A 241 4.37 4.26 -2.15
CA LEU A 241 4.53 5.60 -1.59
C LEU A 241 3.30 6.48 -1.87
N TYR A 242 2.81 6.48 -3.11
CA TYR A 242 1.61 7.22 -3.47
C TYR A 242 0.38 6.70 -2.72
N LEU A 243 0.19 5.39 -2.62
CA LEU A 243 -0.94 4.80 -1.89
C LEU A 243 -0.89 5.13 -0.40
N MET A 244 0.30 5.14 0.21
CA MET A 244 0.45 5.54 1.61
C MET A 244 0.21 7.05 1.80
N SER A 245 0.66 7.90 0.88
CA SER A 245 0.34 9.34 0.87
C SER A 245 -1.17 9.59 0.68
N ARG A 246 -1.82 8.81 -0.19
CA ARG A 246 -3.27 8.80 -0.38
C ARG A 246 -4.00 8.34 0.89
N ALA A 247 -3.39 7.49 1.72
CA ALA A 247 -3.94 7.06 3.00
C ALA A 247 -3.60 8.00 4.18
N ARG A 248 -2.93 9.15 3.94
CA ARG A 248 -2.55 10.10 4.99
C ARG A 248 -3.70 10.39 5.94
N GLY A 249 -3.44 10.25 7.24
CA GLY A 249 -4.42 10.46 8.31
C GLY A 249 -5.23 9.22 8.69
N LEU A 250 -5.34 8.21 7.84
CA LEU A 250 -5.89 6.91 8.24
C LEU A 250 -4.92 6.21 9.19
N SER A 251 -5.47 5.36 10.07
CA SER A 251 -4.67 4.58 11.02
C SER A 251 -4.03 3.37 10.35
N MET A 252 -2.80 3.05 10.73
CA MET A 252 -2.20 1.75 10.44
C MET A 252 -2.99 0.62 11.13
N GLU A 253 -3.21 -0.48 10.43
CA GLU A 253 -4.03 -1.63 10.87
C GLU A 253 -3.24 -2.95 10.92
N THR A 254 -1.95 -2.91 10.61
CA THR A 254 -1.14 -4.11 10.37
C THR A 254 -0.99 -5.04 11.59
N PRO A 255 -0.99 -6.38 11.39
CA PRO A 255 -1.47 -7.07 10.19
C PRO A 255 -2.99 -7.05 10.13
N ALA A 256 -3.54 -6.51 9.04
CA ALA A 256 -4.97 -6.58 8.78
C ALA A 256 -5.40 -7.98 8.31
N VAL A 257 -6.70 -8.28 8.38
CA VAL A 257 -7.32 -9.43 7.73
C VAL A 257 -8.18 -8.92 6.57
N ARG A 258 -8.03 -9.52 5.39
CA ARG A 258 -8.84 -9.20 4.20
C ARG A 258 -9.33 -10.48 3.51
N PRO A 259 -10.46 -10.44 2.79
CA PRO A 259 -10.91 -11.56 1.94
C PRO A 259 -9.89 -11.95 0.87
#